data_AF-A0A1T4LEQ7-F1
#
_entry.id   AF-A0A1T4LEQ7-F1
#
_cell.length_a   1.000
_cell.length_b   1.000
_cell.length_c   1.000
_cell.angle_alpha   90.00
_cell.angle_beta   90.00
_cell.angle_gamma   90.00
#
_symmetry.space_group_name_H-M   'P 1'
#
loop_
_entity.id
_entity.type
_entity.pdbx_description
1 polymer ?
#
loop_
_entity_poly.entity_id
_entity_poly.type
_entity_poly.pdbx_seq_one_letter_code
_entity_poly.pdbx_strand_id
1 'polypeptide(L)'
;MHNKKAALIGLFLVLSSLLAFSGASGSTKFSSTTGKTCADCHDLSKLPALNAFGQKFKANGYKIVSQPTNVKTGTTSQTKSTTSNQPKTTVAAYKEKDFAASANQILKVKVKVNSPNSSLTRGEAYLYLANALGWTQEAQKLGKEADNLLKKYKDRGKVPAKMKYTVALFVKKGLVQGNTLNLQSIMKKNEAENLLQQIAKLRTVAVKPQPPKPVPLAARQYVGSKRCGQCHTAYYQGWQETYHSKMIQPKEQGILRDAVLSWTYDDAGNQGPTIGNATKTPFTFDDVVMVIGSRWKQRYLVKNPQTGGYQLMNKQFNAVTRKWENYGNANDWDTQCITCHSTGYKILSYDEANPSATKVAWAELNVGCEACHGPGSAHVVTANKADIFNPAKASKQEQARICGYCHIRLENDKYKSRQGKPREDFPAPTLNTSWKPWDDWTKWYPEEVIIPGVQPEDPASAPYTGDLQNLFIVDDKSVTAGVYEENKHHQQYQGFIQSKHYQTTMMNITCTTCHNPHKRDKVAGSLRAKPEDLCAKCHTGAPSDLWKKIMPGTGKTAENLYVRTHTFKKGQDRLDKGMSVYGLPEPIYFFGKR
;
A
#
# COMPACT_ATOMS: atom_id res chain seq x y z
N MET A 1 29.37 -42.17 48.71
CA MET A 1 28.34 -42.37 49.75
C MET A 1 27.92 -41.02 50.31
N HIS A 2 26.62 -40.73 50.32
CA HIS A 2 25.82 -39.91 51.26
C HIS A 2 26.24 -38.44 51.54
N ASN A 3 25.46 -37.44 51.07
CA ASN A 3 24.27 -36.81 51.71
C ASN A 3 24.67 -35.87 52.89
N LYS A 4 24.10 -34.69 53.20
CA LYS A 4 22.81 -33.99 52.95
C LYS A 4 22.93 -32.54 53.50
N LYS A 5 22.38 -31.53 52.81
CA LYS A 5 21.27 -30.59 53.20
C LYS A 5 21.30 -29.85 54.55
N ALA A 6 21.15 -28.51 54.48
CA ALA A 6 20.15 -27.60 55.12
C ALA A 6 20.75 -26.18 55.30
N ALA A 7 20.08 -25.03 55.42
CA ALA A 7 18.79 -24.44 55.01
C ALA A 7 18.73 -23.04 55.70
N LEU A 8 18.39 -21.95 54.99
CA LEU A 8 17.90 -20.66 55.56
C LEU A 8 17.45 -19.77 54.37
N ILE A 9 16.16 -19.73 54.00
CA ILE A 9 15.05 -18.87 54.46
C ILE A 9 15.27 -17.37 54.23
N GLY A 10 14.51 -16.81 53.27
CA GLY A 10 14.29 -15.39 53.01
C GLY A 10 13.05 -15.21 52.14
N LEU A 11 11.95 -14.89 52.80
CA LEU A 11 10.56 -14.84 52.35
C LEU A 11 10.24 -13.58 51.52
N PHE A 12 9.57 -13.69 50.36
CA PHE A 12 8.67 -12.63 49.87
C PHE A 12 7.50 -13.22 49.06
N LEU A 13 6.30 -12.90 49.55
CA LEU A 13 4.98 -13.27 49.03
C LEU A 13 4.68 -12.63 47.67
N VAL A 14 4.13 -13.39 46.73
CA VAL A 14 3.07 -12.88 45.82
C VAL A 14 2.01 -13.96 45.63
N LEU A 15 0.78 -13.57 45.98
CA LEU A 15 -0.45 -14.35 45.91
C LEU A 15 -0.80 -14.74 44.47
N SER A 16 -1.30 -15.97 44.35
CA SER A 16 -1.97 -16.57 43.21
C SER A 16 -3.38 -16.01 43.00
N SER A 17 -3.76 -15.81 41.73
CA SER A 17 -5.15 -15.94 41.29
C SER A 17 -5.18 -16.29 39.80
N LEU A 18 -5.55 -17.55 39.52
CA LEU A 18 -6.06 -17.99 38.22
C LEU A 18 -7.32 -17.20 37.88
N LEU A 19 -7.43 -16.73 36.63
CA LEU A 19 -8.71 -16.57 35.94
C LEU A 19 -8.49 -16.79 34.44
N ALA A 20 -9.21 -17.77 33.92
CA ALA A 20 -9.31 -18.09 32.50
C ALA A 20 -9.93 -16.91 31.73
N PHE A 21 -9.39 -16.58 30.56
CA PHE A 21 -10.07 -15.72 29.59
C PHE A 21 -10.40 -16.50 28.32
N SER A 22 -11.69 -16.79 28.19
CA SER A 22 -12.38 -17.13 26.95
C SER A 22 -12.40 -15.92 26.00
N GLY A 23 -12.58 -16.21 24.71
CA GLY A 23 -12.35 -15.30 23.61
C GLY A 23 -13.18 -14.00 23.61
N ALA A 24 -12.61 -12.97 22.99
CA ALA A 24 -13.34 -11.80 22.53
C ALA A 24 -12.70 -11.26 21.24
N SER A 25 -13.48 -11.35 20.17
CA SER A 25 -13.34 -10.60 18.92
C SER A 25 -13.47 -9.10 19.20
N GLY A 26 -12.33 -8.43 19.41
CA GLY A 26 -12.26 -6.99 19.64
C GLY A 26 -12.09 -6.20 18.34
N SER A 27 -13.16 -5.59 17.85
CA SER A 27 -13.11 -4.52 16.84
C SER A 27 -12.38 -3.30 17.41
N THR A 28 -11.16 -3.01 16.95
CA THR A 28 -10.46 -1.79 17.32
C THR A 28 -11.04 -0.59 16.57
N LYS A 29 -11.63 0.34 17.33
CA LYS A 29 -12.04 1.67 16.87
C LYS A 29 -10.80 2.47 16.48
N PHE A 30 -10.76 2.96 15.24
CA PHE A 30 -9.80 3.98 14.80
C PHE A 30 -10.02 5.27 15.62
N SER A 31 -9.04 5.67 16.41
CA SER A 31 -8.93 7.04 16.94
C SER A 31 -7.87 7.77 16.12
N SER A 32 -8.25 8.87 15.47
CA SER A 32 -7.35 9.68 14.65
C SER A 32 -6.41 10.51 15.53
N THR A 33 -5.15 10.11 15.63
CA THR A 33 -4.08 10.84 16.34
C THR A 33 -3.63 12.14 15.66
N THR A 34 -4.28 12.58 14.58
CA THR A 34 -3.80 13.69 13.73
C THR A 34 -4.70 14.92 13.68
N GLY A 35 -5.88 14.92 14.31
CA GLY A 35 -6.81 16.06 14.26
C GLY A 35 -7.35 16.40 12.86
N LYS A 36 -7.11 15.55 11.86
CA LYS A 36 -7.54 15.75 10.46
C LYS A 36 -8.93 15.17 10.22
N THR A 37 -9.75 15.89 9.46
CA THR A 37 -11.10 15.46 9.05
C THR A 37 -11.02 14.52 7.84
N CYS A 38 -12.10 13.76 7.57
CA CYS A 38 -12.20 12.95 6.36
C CYS A 38 -12.03 13.80 5.07
N ALA A 39 -12.47 15.07 5.08
CA ALA A 39 -12.30 15.98 3.96
C ALA A 39 -10.84 16.37 3.72
N ASP A 40 -10.04 16.53 4.78
CA ASP A 40 -8.61 16.85 4.69
C ASP A 40 -7.80 15.74 4.03
N CYS A 41 -8.32 14.51 4.13
CA CYS A 41 -7.77 13.34 3.47
C CYS A 41 -8.33 13.22 2.04
N HIS A 42 -9.64 13.37 1.81
CA HIS A 42 -10.28 13.02 0.53
C HIS A 42 -10.51 14.17 -0.46
N ASP A 43 -10.12 15.41 -0.14
CA ASP A 43 -10.21 16.53 -1.08
C ASP A 43 -9.06 16.54 -2.10
N LEU A 44 -9.30 15.93 -3.27
CA LEU A 44 -8.35 15.88 -4.38
C LEU A 44 -7.93 17.26 -4.91
N SER A 45 -8.73 18.32 -4.69
CA SER A 45 -8.37 19.67 -5.17
C SER A 45 -7.31 20.37 -4.33
N LYS A 46 -6.96 19.83 -3.15
CA LYS A 46 -5.87 20.33 -2.31
C LYS A 46 -4.52 19.65 -2.57
N LEU A 47 -4.45 18.77 -3.56
CA LEU A 47 -3.23 18.02 -3.91
C LEU A 47 -2.63 18.59 -5.21
N PRO A 48 -1.46 19.26 -5.15
CA PRO A 48 -0.83 19.88 -6.32
C PRO A 48 -0.62 18.92 -7.49
N ALA A 49 -0.30 17.66 -7.20
CA ALA A 49 -0.05 16.60 -8.20
C ALA A 49 -1.33 16.06 -8.89
N LEU A 50 -2.52 16.37 -8.37
CA LEU A 50 -3.79 15.84 -8.87
C LEU A 50 -4.74 16.94 -9.37
N ASN A 51 -4.27 18.20 -9.55
CA ASN A 51 -5.15 19.34 -9.82
C ASN A 51 -6.06 19.13 -11.06
N ALA A 52 -5.52 18.63 -12.18
CA ALA A 52 -6.27 18.38 -13.41
C ALA A 52 -7.14 17.12 -13.34
N PHE A 53 -6.68 16.06 -12.67
CA PHE A 53 -7.45 14.84 -12.47
C PHE A 53 -8.59 15.05 -11.47
N GLY A 54 -8.33 15.71 -10.34
CA GLY A 54 -9.33 16.06 -9.33
C GLY A 54 -10.43 16.98 -9.87
N GLN A 55 -10.08 17.90 -10.78
CA GLN A 55 -11.07 18.72 -11.49
C GLN A 55 -11.89 17.89 -12.50
N LYS A 56 -11.25 17.05 -13.34
CA LYS A 56 -11.97 16.14 -14.26
C LYS A 56 -12.82 15.09 -13.54
N PHE A 57 -12.36 14.60 -12.39
CA PHE A 57 -13.05 13.62 -11.55
C PHE A 57 -14.33 14.20 -10.94
N LYS A 58 -14.27 15.46 -10.46
CA LYS A 58 -15.45 16.23 -10.03
C LYS A 58 -16.40 16.50 -11.20
N ALA A 59 -15.87 16.86 -12.38
CA ALA A 59 -16.67 17.16 -13.58
C ALA A 59 -17.43 15.93 -14.12
N ASN A 60 -16.91 14.72 -13.93
CA ASN A 60 -17.56 13.45 -14.34
C ASN A 60 -18.62 12.92 -13.36
N GLY A 61 -19.05 13.72 -12.38
CA GLY A 61 -20.23 13.41 -11.54
C GLY A 61 -19.98 12.49 -10.34
N TYR A 62 -18.72 12.17 -10.02
CA TYR A 62 -18.38 11.34 -8.85
C TYR A 62 -18.23 12.21 -7.59
N LYS A 63 -19.18 12.10 -6.65
CA LYS A 63 -19.18 12.87 -5.39
C LYS A 63 -18.31 12.21 -4.33
N ILE A 64 -17.42 12.99 -3.70
CA ILE A 64 -16.74 12.61 -2.46
C ILE A 64 -17.79 12.66 -1.33
N VAL A 65 -17.97 11.54 -0.61
CA VAL A 65 -18.87 11.50 0.55
C VAL A 65 -18.17 12.18 1.72
N SER A 66 -18.56 13.42 2.04
CA SER A 66 -18.12 14.12 3.24
C SER A 66 -18.95 13.67 4.46
N GLN A 67 -18.29 13.24 5.54
CA GLN A 67 -18.92 13.10 6.87
C GLN A 67 -18.84 14.44 7.65
N PRO A 68 -19.84 14.75 8.51
CA PRO A 68 -19.89 16.02 9.24
C PRO A 68 -18.98 16.02 10.48
N THR A 69 -18.37 17.18 10.73
CA THR A 69 -17.42 17.49 11.81
C THR A 69 -18.09 18.06 13.06
N ASN A 70 -17.46 17.80 14.22
CA ASN A 70 -17.53 18.46 15.53
C ASN A 70 -18.55 17.96 16.58
N VAL A 71 -18.01 17.36 17.65
CA VAL A 71 -18.53 17.41 19.02
C VAL A 71 -17.46 18.07 19.88
N LYS A 72 -17.78 19.21 20.51
CA LYS A 72 -17.00 19.78 21.61
C LYS A 72 -17.50 19.20 22.94
N THR A 73 -16.54 19.03 23.84
CA THR A 73 -16.63 18.54 25.21
C THR A 73 -17.35 19.53 26.15
N GLY A 74 -18.00 18.99 27.18
CA GLY A 74 -18.56 19.74 28.31
C GLY A 74 -19.04 18.80 29.42
N THR A 75 -18.41 18.92 30.58
CA THR A 75 -18.53 18.10 31.79
C THR A 75 -19.69 18.51 32.72
N THR A 76 -20.25 17.49 33.38
CA THR A 76 -21.08 17.39 34.61
C THR A 76 -21.49 18.63 35.45
N SER A 77 -22.75 18.63 35.91
CA SER A 77 -23.09 18.58 37.35
C SER A 77 -24.51 18.05 37.62
N GLN A 78 -24.66 17.29 38.71
CA GLN A 78 -25.88 16.67 39.23
C GLN A 78 -26.62 17.60 40.22
N THR A 79 -27.94 17.44 40.37
CA THR A 79 -28.62 17.45 41.68
C THR A 79 -29.93 16.65 41.65
N LYS A 80 -30.19 15.95 42.78
CA LYS A 80 -31.23 14.92 43.05
C LYS A 80 -32.61 15.47 43.49
N SER A 81 -33.57 14.53 43.54
CA SER A 81 -34.73 14.40 44.48
C SER A 81 -36.02 15.15 44.09
N THR A 82 -37.26 14.65 44.21
CA THR A 82 -37.83 13.51 44.97
C THR A 82 -39.20 13.11 44.36
N THR A 83 -39.66 11.90 44.69
CA THR A 83 -40.93 11.22 44.38
C THR A 83 -42.21 11.94 44.84
N SER A 84 -43.34 11.76 44.11
CA SER A 84 -44.63 11.25 44.65
C SER A 84 -45.84 11.50 43.72
N ASN A 85 -46.52 10.39 43.37
CA ASN A 85 -47.94 10.18 43.05
C ASN A 85 -48.67 10.92 41.90
N GLN A 86 -48.97 10.10 40.89
CA GLN A 86 -50.08 10.12 39.91
C GLN A 86 -51.43 10.54 40.53
N PRO A 87 -52.32 11.24 39.79
CA PRO A 87 -53.12 10.55 38.76
C PRO A 87 -53.58 11.37 37.53
N LYS A 88 -53.93 10.62 36.47
CA LYS A 88 -54.66 11.00 35.23
C LYS A 88 -53.88 11.83 34.20
N THR A 89 -53.03 11.17 33.39
CA THR A 89 -52.41 11.83 32.23
C THR A 89 -53.16 11.57 30.94
N THR A 90 -53.83 12.60 30.43
CA THR A 90 -53.98 12.86 28.99
C THR A 90 -52.67 12.54 28.27
N VAL A 91 -52.71 11.63 27.29
CA VAL A 91 -51.53 11.20 26.52
C VAL A 91 -50.98 12.41 25.77
N ALA A 92 -49.81 12.89 26.19
CA ALA A 92 -49.17 14.06 25.58
C ALA A 92 -48.86 13.80 24.10
N ALA A 93 -49.32 14.71 23.24
CA ALA A 93 -49.02 14.70 21.81
C ALA A 93 -47.51 14.81 21.57
N TYR A 94 -46.98 14.05 20.61
CA TYR A 94 -45.56 14.05 20.31
C TYR A 94 -45.19 15.32 19.54
N LYS A 95 -44.32 16.17 20.09
CA LYS A 95 -44.00 17.46 19.48
C LYS A 95 -43.03 17.29 18.31
N GLU A 96 -43.11 18.20 17.34
CA GLU A 96 -42.21 18.16 16.17
C GLU A 96 -40.73 18.19 16.54
N LYS A 97 -40.33 18.99 17.54
CA LYS A 97 -38.93 19.06 18.00
C LYS A 97 -38.43 17.74 18.58
N ASP A 98 -39.30 17.01 19.28
CA ASP A 98 -38.97 15.74 19.91
C ASP A 98 -38.83 14.66 18.82
N PHE A 99 -39.68 14.70 17.81
CA PHE A 99 -39.53 13.87 16.62
C PHE A 99 -38.24 14.15 15.86
N ALA A 100 -37.86 15.41 15.68
CA ALA A 100 -36.59 15.78 15.07
C ALA A 100 -35.40 15.26 15.88
N ALA A 101 -35.48 15.30 17.22
CA ALA A 101 -34.47 14.73 18.10
C ALA A 101 -34.38 13.21 17.96
N SER A 102 -35.50 12.48 17.99
CA SER A 102 -35.51 11.03 17.79
C SER A 102 -35.06 10.64 16.38
N ALA A 103 -35.38 11.41 15.34
CA ALA A 103 -34.88 11.16 14.00
C ALA A 103 -33.36 11.36 13.92
N ASN A 104 -32.82 12.39 14.57
CA ASN A 104 -31.37 12.55 14.67
C ASN A 104 -30.72 11.40 15.46
N GLN A 105 -31.36 10.92 16.53
CA GLN A 105 -30.84 9.82 17.32
C GLN A 105 -30.86 8.48 16.57
N ILE A 106 -31.98 8.13 15.95
CA ILE A 106 -32.25 6.81 15.33
C ILE A 106 -31.71 6.75 13.89
N LEU A 107 -31.96 7.78 13.09
CA LEU A 107 -31.61 7.81 11.68
C LEU A 107 -30.30 8.56 11.39
N LYS A 108 -29.74 9.27 12.37
CA LYS A 108 -28.57 10.15 12.17
C LYS A 108 -28.79 11.19 11.07
N VAL A 109 -30.02 11.72 10.97
CA VAL A 109 -30.38 12.78 10.02
C VAL A 109 -30.93 14.00 10.76
N LYS A 110 -30.53 15.19 10.31
CA LYS A 110 -31.07 16.45 10.83
C LYS A 110 -32.40 16.73 10.15
N VAL A 111 -33.48 16.62 10.90
CA VAL A 111 -34.82 16.96 10.43
C VAL A 111 -35.11 18.43 10.74
N LYS A 112 -35.45 19.21 9.71
CA LYS A 112 -35.95 20.58 9.88
C LYS A 112 -37.48 20.51 10.00
N VAL A 113 -37.99 21.03 11.11
CA VAL A 113 -39.42 21.09 11.42
C VAL A 113 -39.91 22.53 11.32
N ASN A 114 -41.20 22.73 11.06
CA ASN A 114 -41.75 24.05 10.80
C ASN A 114 -42.23 24.74 12.09
N SER A 115 -42.79 23.97 13.03
CA SER A 115 -43.41 24.46 14.26
C SER A 115 -42.97 23.61 15.45
N PRO A 116 -41.76 23.84 16.01
CA PRO A 116 -41.10 22.94 16.97
C PRO A 116 -41.95 22.50 18.18
N ASN A 117 -42.86 23.34 18.64
CA ASN A 117 -43.69 23.08 19.82
C ASN A 117 -45.08 22.51 19.50
N SER A 118 -45.45 22.40 18.22
CA SER A 118 -46.73 21.84 17.77
C SER A 118 -46.74 20.32 17.81
N SER A 119 -47.93 19.74 17.89
CA SER A 119 -48.17 18.31 17.77
C SER A 119 -47.85 17.82 16.36
N LEU A 120 -47.05 16.77 16.24
CA LEU A 120 -46.68 16.17 14.95
C LEU A 120 -47.84 15.38 14.36
N THR A 121 -48.24 15.70 13.13
CA THR A 121 -49.11 14.85 12.33
C THR A 121 -48.33 13.83 11.49
N ARG A 122 -48.99 12.74 11.08
CA ARG A 122 -48.38 11.72 10.23
C ARG A 122 -47.92 12.26 8.87
N GLY A 123 -48.68 13.19 8.29
CA GLY A 123 -48.33 13.86 7.05
C GLY A 123 -47.07 14.72 7.19
N GLU A 124 -46.94 15.48 8.28
CA GLU A 124 -45.74 16.27 8.58
C GLU A 124 -44.53 15.37 8.79
N ALA A 125 -44.68 14.27 9.52
CA ALA A 125 -43.61 13.29 9.69
C ALA A 125 -43.07 12.78 8.35
N TYR A 126 -43.96 12.44 7.41
CA TYR A 126 -43.56 11.98 6.07
C TYR A 126 -42.85 13.07 5.27
N LEU A 127 -43.33 14.31 5.31
CA LEU A 127 -42.69 15.44 4.62
C LEU A 127 -41.30 15.74 5.19
N TYR A 128 -41.20 15.84 6.51
CA TYR A 128 -39.96 16.11 7.23
C TYR A 128 -38.91 15.03 6.95
N LEU A 129 -39.31 13.76 6.99
CA LEU A 129 -38.42 12.64 6.67
C LEU A 129 -38.06 12.60 5.19
N ALA A 130 -39.01 12.79 4.28
CA ALA A 130 -38.73 12.80 2.84
C ALA A 130 -37.71 13.88 2.47
N ASN A 131 -37.85 15.07 3.05
CA ASN A 131 -36.92 16.17 2.86
C ASN A 131 -35.54 15.85 3.47
N ALA A 132 -35.50 15.38 4.73
CA ALA A 132 -34.25 15.06 5.41
C ALA A 132 -33.48 13.87 4.80
N LEU A 133 -34.19 12.94 4.15
CA LEU A 133 -33.61 11.75 3.52
C LEU A 133 -33.32 11.93 2.02
N GLY A 134 -33.65 13.10 1.44
CA GLY A 134 -33.47 13.35 0.01
C GLY A 134 -34.44 12.58 -0.90
N TRP A 135 -35.55 12.07 -0.34
CA TRP A 135 -36.54 11.27 -1.08
C TRP A 135 -37.50 12.09 -1.94
N THR A 136 -37.45 13.42 -1.87
CA THR A 136 -38.35 14.30 -2.64
C THR A 136 -38.23 14.08 -4.15
N GLN A 137 -37.00 13.94 -4.68
CA GLN A 137 -36.78 13.66 -6.11
C GLN A 137 -37.14 12.21 -6.48
N GLU A 138 -36.88 11.26 -5.59
CA GLU A 138 -37.28 9.85 -5.77
C GLU A 138 -38.81 9.72 -5.86
N ALA A 139 -39.53 10.43 -4.99
CA ALA A 139 -40.98 10.46 -4.98
C ALA A 139 -41.55 11.01 -6.29
N GLN A 140 -40.98 12.10 -6.81
CA GLN A 140 -41.44 12.73 -8.07
C GLN A 140 -41.33 11.78 -9.27
N LYS A 141 -40.32 10.89 -9.30
CA LYS A 141 -40.14 9.90 -10.39
C LYS A 141 -41.24 8.85 -10.48
N LEU A 142 -42.09 8.71 -9.46
CA LEU A 142 -43.21 7.76 -9.50
C LEU A 142 -44.23 8.12 -10.59
N GLY A 143 -44.36 9.39 -10.99
CA GLY A 143 -45.25 9.79 -12.07
C GLY A 143 -46.67 9.21 -11.92
N LYS A 144 -47.15 8.49 -12.94
CA LYS A 144 -48.48 7.82 -12.92
C LYS A 144 -48.57 6.62 -11.96
N GLU A 145 -47.44 6.03 -11.54
CA GLU A 145 -47.39 4.93 -10.57
C GLU A 145 -47.94 5.35 -9.20
N ALA A 146 -47.78 6.64 -8.84
CA ALA A 146 -48.27 7.18 -7.57
C ALA A 146 -49.78 6.99 -7.40
N ASP A 147 -50.56 7.15 -8.48
CA ASP A 147 -52.01 6.93 -8.43
C ASP A 147 -52.36 5.46 -8.17
N ASN A 148 -51.64 4.53 -8.81
CA ASN A 148 -51.86 3.10 -8.62
C ASN A 148 -51.57 2.65 -7.18
N LEU A 149 -50.49 3.17 -6.57
CA LEU A 149 -50.12 2.86 -5.20
C LEU A 149 -51.16 3.35 -4.18
N LEU A 150 -51.82 4.48 -4.46
CA LEU A 150 -52.80 5.09 -3.56
C LEU A 150 -54.23 4.56 -3.75
N LYS A 151 -54.55 3.91 -4.88
CA LYS A 151 -55.91 3.39 -5.19
C LYS A 151 -56.50 2.52 -4.07
N LYS A 152 -55.68 1.73 -3.39
CA LYS A 152 -56.11 0.79 -2.34
C LYS A 152 -56.49 1.45 -1.00
N TYR A 153 -56.23 2.76 -0.83
CA TYR A 153 -56.51 3.48 0.41
C TYR A 153 -57.85 4.23 0.32
N LYS A 154 -58.70 4.08 1.35
CA LYS A 154 -60.05 4.65 1.39
C LYS A 154 -60.04 6.18 1.42
N ASP A 155 -59.04 6.76 2.07
CA ASP A 155 -58.87 8.21 2.26
C ASP A 155 -57.91 8.86 1.25
N ARG A 156 -57.62 8.20 0.11
CA ARG A 156 -56.73 8.72 -0.93
C ARG A 156 -57.12 10.11 -1.45
N GLY A 157 -58.41 10.45 -1.46
CA GLY A 157 -58.91 11.77 -1.87
C GLY A 157 -58.55 12.89 -0.89
N LYS A 158 -58.11 12.56 0.33
CA LYS A 158 -57.64 13.51 1.34
C LYS A 158 -56.14 13.80 1.26
N VAL A 159 -55.43 13.19 0.31
CA VAL A 159 -53.99 13.43 0.10
C VAL A 159 -53.79 14.77 -0.62
N PRO A 160 -53.13 15.77 -0.01
CA PRO A 160 -52.87 17.04 -0.68
C PRO A 160 -52.03 16.82 -1.95
N ALA A 161 -52.33 17.55 -3.04
CA ALA A 161 -51.64 17.41 -4.32
C ALA A 161 -50.10 17.51 -4.17
N LYS A 162 -49.64 18.46 -3.35
CA LYS A 162 -48.22 18.67 -3.03
C LYS A 162 -47.54 17.51 -2.29
N MET A 163 -48.31 16.59 -1.70
CA MET A 163 -47.83 15.45 -0.94
C MET A 163 -48.04 14.11 -1.65
N LYS A 164 -48.79 14.09 -2.77
CA LYS A 164 -49.18 12.87 -3.49
C LYS A 164 -48.00 11.92 -3.70
N TYR A 165 -46.91 12.43 -4.28
CA TYR A 165 -45.71 11.65 -4.57
C TYR A 165 -45.01 11.16 -3.32
N THR A 166 -44.87 12.02 -2.30
CA THR A 166 -44.23 11.67 -1.03
C THR A 166 -44.99 10.56 -0.32
N VAL A 167 -46.32 10.67 -0.22
CA VAL A 167 -47.16 9.66 0.43
C VAL A 167 -47.14 8.35 -0.35
N ALA A 168 -47.21 8.40 -1.69
CA ALA A 168 -47.09 7.22 -2.53
C ALA A 168 -45.73 6.52 -2.37
N LEU A 169 -44.64 7.27 -2.18
CA LEU A 169 -43.31 6.69 -1.92
C LEU A 169 -43.25 5.96 -0.57
N PHE A 170 -43.85 6.52 0.49
CA PHE A 170 -43.93 5.85 1.79
C PHE A 170 -44.75 4.56 1.70
N VAL A 171 -45.84 4.55 0.91
CA VAL A 171 -46.60 3.34 0.59
C VAL A 171 -45.72 2.32 -0.15
N LYS A 172 -45.00 2.73 -1.19
CA LYS A 172 -44.12 1.85 -1.99
C LYS A 172 -43.02 1.22 -1.14
N LYS A 173 -42.49 1.96 -0.16
CA LYS A 173 -41.47 1.49 0.78
C LYS A 173 -42.04 0.64 1.94
N GLY A 174 -43.34 0.35 1.94
CA GLY A 174 -43.99 -0.48 2.95
C GLY A 174 -44.11 0.17 4.34
N LEU A 175 -44.00 1.51 4.41
CA LEU A 175 -43.99 2.27 5.66
C LEU A 175 -45.40 2.70 6.12
N VAL A 176 -46.43 2.35 5.34
CA VAL A 176 -47.83 2.67 5.63
C VAL A 176 -48.60 1.37 5.88
N GLN A 177 -49.23 1.27 7.04
CA GLN A 177 -49.98 0.09 7.48
C GLN A 177 -51.49 0.33 7.39
N GLY A 178 -52.26 -0.73 7.12
CA GLY A 178 -53.73 -0.68 7.04
C GLY A 178 -54.28 -0.23 5.67
N ASN A 179 -55.58 0.09 5.65
CA ASN A 179 -56.33 0.50 4.45
C ASN A 179 -56.65 2.01 4.41
N THR A 180 -56.07 2.79 5.33
CA THR A 180 -56.18 4.26 5.43
C THR A 180 -54.80 4.88 5.65
N LEU A 181 -54.57 6.09 5.13
CA LEU A 181 -53.31 6.83 5.20
C LEU A 181 -53.20 7.67 6.48
N ASN A 182 -54.33 8.19 6.98
CA ASN A 182 -54.45 8.91 8.24
C ASN A 182 -53.44 10.07 8.39
N LEU A 183 -53.28 10.89 7.35
CA LEU A 183 -52.24 11.93 7.28
C LEU A 183 -52.41 13.05 8.32
N GLN A 184 -53.65 13.39 8.69
CA GLN A 184 -53.94 14.45 9.66
C GLN A 184 -53.90 13.97 11.12
N SER A 185 -53.77 12.67 11.37
CA SER A 185 -53.75 12.16 12.75
C SER A 185 -52.46 12.56 13.44
N ILE A 186 -52.60 13.03 14.69
CA ILE A 186 -51.48 13.31 15.60
C ILE A 186 -50.79 11.99 15.93
N MET A 187 -49.47 11.92 15.70
CA MET A 187 -48.68 10.75 16.01
C MET A 187 -48.35 10.67 17.50
N LYS A 188 -48.48 9.48 18.07
CA LYS A 188 -47.90 9.16 19.38
C LYS A 188 -46.40 8.91 19.24
N LYS A 189 -45.64 9.10 20.32
CA LYS A 189 -44.18 8.91 20.34
C LYS A 189 -43.77 7.52 19.81
N ASN A 190 -44.43 6.47 20.28
CA ASN A 190 -44.15 5.08 19.87
C ASN A 190 -44.41 4.84 18.37
N GLU A 191 -45.48 5.40 17.81
CA GLU A 191 -45.78 5.31 16.38
C GLU A 191 -44.71 6.02 15.53
N ALA A 192 -44.29 7.20 15.97
CA ALA A 192 -43.27 7.99 15.29
C ALA A 192 -41.89 7.31 15.36
N GLU A 193 -41.50 6.78 16.52
CA GLU A 193 -40.23 6.07 16.68
C GLU A 193 -40.22 4.72 15.96
N ASN A 194 -41.35 4.00 15.89
CA ASN A 194 -41.47 2.79 15.08
C ASN A 194 -41.26 3.09 13.59
N LEU A 195 -41.85 4.17 13.07
CA LEU A 195 -41.60 4.63 11.69
C LEU A 195 -40.10 4.91 11.45
N LEU A 196 -39.44 5.60 12.39
CA LEU A 196 -38.00 5.86 12.31
C LEU A 196 -37.18 4.56 12.32
N GLN A 197 -37.55 3.58 13.13
CA GLN A 197 -36.88 2.27 13.17
C GLN A 197 -37.09 1.47 11.87
N GLN A 198 -38.29 1.50 11.29
CA GLN A 198 -38.56 0.86 10.00
C GLN A 198 -37.72 1.50 8.89
N ILE A 199 -37.61 2.83 8.87
CA ILE A 199 -36.72 3.54 7.94
C ILE A 199 -35.26 3.20 8.19
N ALA A 200 -34.82 3.06 9.44
CA ALA A 200 -33.46 2.64 9.77
C ALA A 200 -33.16 1.26 9.16
N LYS A 201 -34.08 0.30 9.31
CA LYS A 201 -33.99 -1.05 8.71
C LYS A 201 -33.94 -0.99 7.18
N LEU A 202 -34.80 -0.20 6.54
CA LEU A 202 -34.74 0.00 5.08
C LEU A 202 -33.39 0.57 4.63
N ARG A 203 -32.80 1.48 5.40
CA ARG A 203 -31.50 2.08 5.09
C ARG A 203 -30.33 1.11 5.31
N THR A 204 -30.46 0.13 6.21
CA THR A 204 -29.45 -0.94 6.36
C THR A 204 -29.51 -1.97 5.24
N VAL A 205 -30.69 -2.18 4.63
CA VAL A 205 -30.88 -3.12 3.50
C VAL A 205 -30.62 -2.44 2.14
N ALA A 206 -30.87 -1.14 2.02
CA ALA A 206 -30.75 -0.39 0.76
C ALA A 206 -29.35 0.24 0.50
N VAL A 207 -28.29 -0.24 1.14
CA VAL A 207 -26.91 0.17 0.82
C VAL A 207 -26.04 -1.06 0.56
N LYS A 208 -26.21 -1.66 -0.62
CA LYS A 208 -25.02 -1.92 -1.44
C LYS A 208 -24.86 -0.68 -2.32
N PRO A 209 -23.83 0.15 -2.14
CA PRO A 209 -23.46 1.09 -3.17
C PRO A 209 -23.23 0.26 -4.44
N GLN A 210 -23.91 0.57 -5.54
CA GLN A 210 -23.32 0.20 -6.82
C GLN A 210 -21.94 0.85 -6.84
N PRO A 211 -20.86 0.08 -7.09
CA PRO A 211 -19.55 0.68 -7.16
C PRO A 211 -19.62 1.80 -8.20
N PRO A 212 -19.07 3.00 -7.92
CA PRO A 212 -18.84 3.97 -8.97
C PRO A 212 -18.19 3.24 -10.15
N LYS A 213 -18.64 3.52 -11.38
CA LYS A 213 -18.08 2.88 -12.58
C LYS A 213 -16.55 2.91 -12.45
N PRO A 214 -15.86 1.76 -12.59
CA PRO A 214 -14.41 1.71 -12.41
C PRO A 214 -13.76 2.80 -13.24
N VAL A 215 -12.93 3.63 -12.61
CA VAL A 215 -12.13 4.61 -13.37
C VAL A 215 -11.27 3.80 -14.34
N PRO A 216 -11.29 4.11 -15.66
CA PRO A 216 -10.45 3.42 -16.63
C PRO A 216 -8.99 3.40 -16.18
N LEU A 217 -8.31 2.27 -16.34
CA LEU A 217 -6.93 2.08 -15.88
C LEU A 217 -5.98 3.20 -16.35
N ALA A 218 -6.17 3.65 -17.60
CA ALA A 218 -5.38 4.72 -18.21
C ALA A 218 -5.53 6.10 -17.52
N ALA A 219 -6.61 6.34 -16.78
CA ALA A 219 -6.84 7.59 -16.07
C ALA A 219 -6.35 7.56 -14.60
N ARG A 220 -5.88 6.41 -14.10
CA ARG A 220 -5.43 6.27 -12.71
C ARG A 220 -4.05 6.90 -12.51
N GLN A 221 -3.88 7.59 -11.39
CA GLN A 221 -2.67 8.32 -11.04
C GLN A 221 -2.08 7.80 -9.73
N TYR A 222 -0.77 8.02 -9.56
CA TYR A 222 -0.05 7.69 -8.34
C TYR A 222 -0.38 8.73 -7.26
N VAL A 223 -0.60 8.27 -6.03
CA VAL A 223 -0.97 9.11 -4.88
C VAL A 223 0.04 9.05 -3.73
N GLY A 224 1.04 8.17 -3.84
CA GLY A 224 2.12 7.97 -2.88
C GLY A 224 1.72 7.09 -1.69
N SER A 225 2.70 6.36 -1.15
CA SER A 225 2.52 5.38 -0.06
C SER A 225 1.97 6.01 1.22
N LYS A 226 2.33 7.27 1.50
CA LYS A 226 1.79 8.03 2.65
C LYS A 226 0.26 8.13 2.61
N ARG A 227 -0.33 8.20 1.42
CA ARG A 227 -1.78 8.23 1.25
C ARG A 227 -2.39 6.87 1.62
N CYS A 228 -1.77 5.78 1.18
CA CYS A 228 -2.18 4.42 1.53
C CYS A 228 -2.19 4.20 3.05
N GLY A 229 -1.16 4.69 3.76
CA GLY A 229 -1.02 4.55 5.21
C GLY A 229 -2.09 5.24 6.06
N GLN A 230 -2.86 6.16 5.48
CA GLN A 230 -3.97 6.82 6.19
C GLN A 230 -5.17 5.89 6.43
N CYS A 231 -5.34 4.85 5.59
CA CYS A 231 -6.36 3.83 5.76
C CYS A 231 -5.75 2.44 6.10
N HIS A 232 -4.55 2.15 5.57
CA HIS A 232 -3.84 0.88 5.73
C HIS A 232 -2.62 1.01 6.65
N THR A 233 -2.84 1.51 7.86
CA THR A 233 -1.77 1.89 8.79
C THR A 233 -0.82 0.74 9.12
N ALA A 234 -1.34 -0.46 9.39
CA ALA A 234 -0.50 -1.62 9.72
C ALA A 234 0.43 -2.03 8.57
N TYR A 235 -0.08 -2.09 7.33
CA TYR A 235 0.73 -2.41 6.16
C TYR A 235 1.74 -1.32 5.85
N TYR A 236 1.36 -0.05 6.03
CA TYR A 236 2.27 1.08 5.82
C TYR A 236 3.40 1.09 6.84
N GLN A 237 3.11 0.91 8.13
CA GLN A 237 4.12 0.84 9.18
C GLN A 237 5.07 -0.34 8.95
N GLY A 238 4.55 -1.52 8.64
CA GLY A 238 5.41 -2.67 8.32
C GLY A 238 6.24 -2.46 7.05
N TRP A 239 5.68 -1.85 5.99
CA TRP A 239 6.44 -1.48 4.79
C TRP A 239 7.57 -0.49 5.10
N GLN A 240 7.33 0.48 5.98
CA GLN A 240 8.36 1.42 6.46
C GLN A 240 9.51 0.72 7.20
N GLU A 241 9.34 -0.51 7.67
CA GLU A 241 10.43 -1.29 8.27
C GLU A 241 11.29 -2.01 7.22
N THR A 242 10.73 -2.29 6.05
CA THR A 242 11.42 -2.99 4.96
C THR A 242 12.51 -2.12 4.31
N TYR A 243 13.40 -2.75 3.54
CA TYR A 243 14.38 -2.02 2.74
C TYR A 243 13.81 -1.43 1.45
N HIS A 244 12.62 -1.85 1.01
CA HIS A 244 11.93 -1.25 -0.13
C HIS A 244 11.62 0.23 0.10
N SER A 245 11.30 0.63 1.34
CA SER A 245 11.03 2.02 1.73
C SER A 245 12.29 2.84 2.02
N LYS A 246 13.48 2.22 1.96
CA LYS A 246 14.77 2.79 2.40
C LYS A 246 15.89 2.52 1.40
N MET A 247 15.60 2.26 0.14
CA MET A 247 16.68 2.05 -0.83
C MET A 247 17.48 3.34 -1.05
N ILE A 248 16.79 4.48 -1.05
CA ILE A 248 17.32 5.82 -1.24
C ILE A 248 16.88 6.67 -0.05
N GLN A 249 17.83 7.33 0.59
CA GLN A 249 17.56 8.18 1.74
C GLN A 249 18.38 9.47 1.63
N PRO A 250 17.88 10.61 2.14
CA PRO A 250 18.72 11.78 2.38
C PRO A 250 19.93 11.40 3.25
N LYS A 251 21.07 12.05 3.03
CA LYS A 251 22.31 11.78 3.80
C LYS A 251 22.06 11.81 5.29
N GLU A 252 21.33 12.82 5.76
CA GLU A 252 21.04 13.09 7.18
C GLU A 252 20.18 12.00 7.84
N GLN A 253 19.51 11.16 7.05
CA GLN A 253 18.65 10.09 7.56
C GLN A 253 19.27 8.71 7.38
N GLY A 254 19.97 8.51 6.27
CA GLY A 254 20.35 7.18 5.81
C GLY A 254 21.83 6.85 5.93
N ILE A 255 22.73 7.80 6.11
CA ILE A 255 24.17 7.49 6.04
C ILE A 255 24.64 6.64 7.23
N LEU A 256 25.39 5.58 6.95
CA LEU A 256 25.91 4.67 7.97
C LEU A 256 26.99 5.36 8.81
N ARG A 257 26.97 5.15 10.13
CA ARG A 257 27.93 5.72 11.08
C ARG A 257 29.36 5.38 10.70
N ASP A 258 29.64 4.11 10.42
CA ASP A 258 30.99 3.65 10.09
C ASP A 258 31.49 4.23 8.77
N ALA A 259 30.61 4.46 7.80
CA ALA A 259 31.00 5.14 6.56
C ALA A 259 31.45 6.58 6.81
N VAL A 260 30.80 7.29 7.75
CA VAL A 260 31.20 8.66 8.10
C VAL A 260 32.53 8.66 8.86
N LEU A 261 32.67 7.78 9.86
CA LEU A 261 33.90 7.68 10.66
C LEU A 261 35.13 7.30 9.83
N SER A 262 34.92 6.55 8.74
CA SER A 262 35.97 6.13 7.83
C SER A 262 36.04 6.96 6.55
N TRP A 263 35.36 8.11 6.44
CA TRP A 263 35.17 8.80 5.15
C TRP A 263 36.48 9.11 4.43
N THR A 264 37.50 9.58 5.14
CA THR A 264 38.80 9.90 4.54
C THR A 264 39.54 8.61 4.18
N TYR A 265 39.73 7.73 5.16
CA TYR A 265 40.36 6.42 5.00
C TYR A 265 39.68 5.40 5.90
N ASP A 266 39.53 4.18 5.42
CA ASP A 266 39.17 3.03 6.27
C ASP A 266 40.40 2.47 7.00
N ASP A 267 40.16 1.51 7.90
CA ASP A 267 41.21 0.86 8.70
C ASP A 267 42.25 0.10 7.85
N ALA A 268 41.94 -0.17 6.57
CA ALA A 268 42.85 -0.80 5.62
C ALA A 268 43.58 0.23 4.73
N GLY A 269 43.43 1.53 5.00
CA GLY A 269 44.07 2.61 4.25
C GLY A 269 43.41 2.90 2.90
N ASN A 270 42.24 2.34 2.60
CA ASN A 270 41.53 2.68 1.37
C ASN A 270 40.87 4.05 1.53
N GLN A 271 41.14 4.94 0.57
CA GLN A 271 40.51 6.25 0.53
C GLN A 271 39.01 6.12 0.22
N GLY A 272 38.18 6.89 0.93
CA GLY A 272 36.77 7.05 0.59
C GLY A 272 36.54 7.88 -0.68
N PRO A 273 35.28 8.19 -0.99
CA PRO A 273 34.92 8.84 -2.23
C PRO A 273 35.32 10.32 -2.24
N THR A 274 35.97 10.74 -3.33
CA THR A 274 36.48 12.12 -3.50
C THR A 274 36.10 12.74 -4.84
N ILE A 275 35.54 11.95 -5.76
CA ILE A 275 35.17 12.41 -7.10
C ILE A 275 33.84 11.81 -7.54
N GLY A 276 33.14 12.54 -8.40
CA GLY A 276 31.96 12.06 -9.12
C GLY A 276 32.36 11.06 -10.18
N ASN A 277 31.60 9.98 -10.35
CA ASN A 277 32.02 8.90 -11.23
C ASN A 277 31.78 9.22 -12.71
N ALA A 278 30.72 9.97 -13.02
CA ALA A 278 30.39 10.39 -14.38
C ALA A 278 31.28 11.57 -14.84
N THR A 279 31.34 12.62 -14.02
CA THR A 279 31.98 13.90 -14.39
C THR A 279 33.46 13.98 -14.03
N LYS A 280 33.94 13.11 -13.14
CA LYS A 280 35.27 13.19 -12.51
C LYS A 280 35.52 14.50 -11.72
N THR A 281 34.49 15.31 -11.50
CA THR A 281 34.55 16.51 -10.67
C THR A 281 34.87 16.14 -9.21
N PRO A 282 35.75 16.89 -8.52
CA PRO A 282 35.98 16.74 -7.09
C PRO A 282 34.71 16.99 -6.27
N PHE A 283 34.48 16.16 -5.26
CA PHE A 283 33.40 16.30 -4.29
C PHE A 283 33.87 15.85 -2.91
N THR A 284 33.23 16.37 -1.89
CA THR A 284 33.48 16.08 -0.49
C THR A 284 32.27 15.38 0.14
N PHE A 285 32.41 15.01 1.42
CA PHE A 285 31.30 14.52 2.23
C PHE A 285 30.10 15.48 2.28
N ASP A 286 30.38 16.79 2.30
CA ASP A 286 29.35 17.81 2.45
C ASP A 286 28.45 17.91 1.22
N ASP A 287 29.01 17.63 0.04
CA ASP A 287 28.29 17.64 -1.24
C ASP A 287 27.31 16.47 -1.41
N VAL A 288 27.43 15.43 -0.58
CA VAL A 288 26.54 14.27 -0.64
C VAL A 288 25.13 14.68 -0.21
N VAL A 289 24.16 14.43 -1.09
CA VAL A 289 22.75 14.79 -0.88
C VAL A 289 21.90 13.57 -0.50
N MET A 290 22.23 12.40 -1.02
CA MET A 290 21.48 11.16 -0.79
C MET A 290 22.42 9.96 -0.76
N VAL A 291 21.97 8.90 -0.09
CA VAL A 291 22.64 7.60 -0.05
C VAL A 291 21.75 6.53 -0.67
N ILE A 292 22.38 5.56 -1.34
CA ILE A 292 21.75 4.36 -1.89
C ILE A 292 22.21 3.15 -1.08
N GLY A 293 21.26 2.38 -0.57
CA GLY A 293 21.49 1.22 0.26
C GLY A 293 21.45 1.56 1.75
N SER A 294 20.92 0.63 2.54
CA SER A 294 20.59 0.86 3.96
C SER A 294 21.01 -0.28 4.87
N ARG A 295 21.80 -1.25 4.39
CA ARG A 295 22.26 -2.37 5.23
C ARG A 295 23.61 -2.92 4.81
N TRP A 296 23.72 -3.36 3.56
CA TRP A 296 24.85 -4.20 3.12
C TRP A 296 26.01 -3.40 2.59
N LYS A 297 25.67 -2.37 1.82
CA LYS A 297 26.60 -1.47 1.20
C LYS A 297 25.91 -0.13 0.95
N GLN A 298 26.71 0.92 0.85
CA GLN A 298 26.23 2.26 0.54
C GLN A 298 26.97 2.90 -0.63
N ARG A 299 26.22 3.67 -1.41
CA ARG A 299 26.75 4.56 -2.46
C ARG A 299 26.19 5.95 -2.23
N TYR A 300 26.87 6.94 -2.77
CA TYR A 300 26.68 8.33 -2.43
C TYR A 300 26.35 9.12 -3.69
N LEU A 301 25.25 9.87 -3.62
CA LEU A 301 24.78 10.71 -4.71
C LEU A 301 25.17 12.15 -4.44
N VAL A 302 25.69 12.80 -5.47
CA VAL A 302 26.00 14.22 -5.55
C VAL A 302 25.31 14.82 -6.76
N LYS A 303 25.15 16.15 -6.81
CA LYS A 303 24.59 16.81 -7.99
C LYS A 303 25.50 16.60 -9.20
N ASN A 304 24.89 16.35 -10.35
CA ASN A 304 25.61 16.38 -11.62
C ASN A 304 25.48 17.78 -12.24
N PRO A 305 26.55 18.59 -12.30
CA PRO A 305 26.49 19.93 -12.88
C PRO A 305 26.26 19.93 -14.40
N GLN A 306 26.61 18.85 -15.10
CA GLN A 306 26.47 18.75 -16.56
C GLN A 306 25.03 18.47 -16.99
N THR A 307 24.26 17.76 -16.17
CA THR A 307 22.89 17.31 -16.51
C THR A 307 21.80 17.89 -15.62
N GLY A 308 22.18 18.51 -14.48
CA GLY A 308 21.27 18.95 -13.43
C GLY A 308 20.69 17.83 -12.55
N GLY A 309 20.96 16.56 -12.90
CA GLY A 309 20.52 15.37 -12.16
C GLY A 309 21.44 15.00 -11.00
N TYR A 310 21.53 13.70 -10.72
CA TYR A 310 22.43 13.13 -9.73
C TYR A 310 23.39 12.12 -10.36
N GLN A 311 24.62 12.11 -9.86
CA GLN A 311 25.63 11.13 -10.20
C GLN A 311 26.10 10.39 -8.95
N LEU A 312 26.60 9.18 -9.15
CA LEU A 312 27.25 8.38 -8.13
C LEU A 312 28.69 8.85 -7.93
N MET A 313 29.19 8.80 -6.70
CA MET A 313 30.63 8.95 -6.44
C MET A 313 31.39 7.65 -6.77
N ASN A 314 32.71 7.73 -6.89
CA ASN A 314 33.59 6.64 -7.35
C ASN A 314 33.80 5.47 -6.37
N LYS A 315 33.29 5.55 -5.14
CA LYS A 315 33.41 4.48 -4.13
C LYS A 315 32.05 4.03 -3.61
N GLN A 316 32.01 2.78 -3.16
CA GLN A 316 30.94 2.24 -2.32
C GLN A 316 31.51 1.80 -0.97
N PHE A 317 30.73 1.95 0.09
CA PHE A 317 31.09 1.44 1.41
C PHE A 317 30.53 0.04 1.60
N ASN A 318 31.37 -0.93 1.93
CA ASN A 318 30.95 -2.27 2.31
C ASN A 318 30.72 -2.31 3.82
N ALA A 319 29.46 -2.40 4.24
CA ALA A 319 29.11 -2.32 5.67
C ALA A 319 29.51 -3.58 6.46
N VAL A 320 29.93 -4.64 5.77
CA VAL A 320 30.30 -5.92 6.38
C VAL A 320 31.79 -5.97 6.65
N THR A 321 32.60 -5.64 5.64
CA THR A 321 34.06 -5.55 5.80
C THR A 321 34.50 -4.21 6.38
N ARG A 322 33.60 -3.21 6.42
CA ARG A 322 33.85 -1.81 6.77
C ARG A 322 34.91 -1.15 5.89
N LYS A 323 34.94 -1.54 4.62
CA LYS A 323 35.94 -1.06 3.65
C LYS A 323 35.35 -0.23 2.53
N TRP A 324 36.16 0.68 2.01
CA TRP A 324 35.89 1.39 0.76
C TRP A 324 36.29 0.55 -0.45
N GLU A 325 35.35 0.40 -1.38
CA GLU A 325 35.57 -0.33 -2.61
C GLU A 325 35.33 0.59 -3.81
N ASN A 326 36.04 0.36 -4.91
CA ASN A 326 35.78 1.06 -6.17
C ASN A 326 34.37 0.75 -6.66
N TYR A 327 33.70 1.77 -7.20
CA TYR A 327 32.41 1.63 -7.84
C TYR A 327 32.48 2.16 -9.27
N GLY A 328 32.17 1.31 -10.24
CA GLY A 328 32.47 1.56 -11.66
C GLY A 328 31.37 2.24 -12.47
N ASN A 329 30.13 2.34 -11.96
CA ASN A 329 29.03 2.89 -12.76
C ASN A 329 29.13 4.42 -12.86
N ALA A 330 29.42 4.91 -14.06
CA ALA A 330 29.65 6.32 -14.38
C ALA A 330 28.45 6.97 -15.09
N ASN A 331 27.25 6.42 -14.94
CA ASN A 331 26.02 7.00 -15.49
C ASN A 331 25.28 7.88 -14.47
N ASP A 332 24.43 8.77 -14.99
CA ASP A 332 23.45 9.50 -14.20
C ASP A 332 22.47 8.54 -13.55
N TRP A 333 22.26 8.74 -12.25
CA TRP A 333 21.37 7.93 -11.44
C TRP A 333 19.93 7.98 -11.94
N ASP A 334 19.49 9.16 -12.39
CA ASP A 334 18.17 9.46 -12.93
C ASP A 334 17.82 8.67 -14.20
N THR A 335 18.81 8.15 -14.92
CA THR A 335 18.59 7.37 -16.16
C THR A 335 19.16 5.96 -16.08
N GLN A 336 19.60 5.52 -14.90
CA GLN A 336 20.25 4.21 -14.73
C GLN A 336 19.67 3.39 -13.58
N CYS A 337 19.24 4.05 -12.50
CA CYS A 337 18.94 3.39 -11.24
C CYS A 337 17.54 3.70 -10.71
N ILE A 338 17.04 4.91 -10.95
CA ILE A 338 15.79 5.40 -10.38
C ILE A 338 14.57 4.58 -10.83
N THR A 339 14.57 3.94 -12.02
CA THR A 339 13.45 3.13 -12.49
C THR A 339 13.12 2.01 -11.49
N CYS A 340 14.15 1.36 -10.94
CA CYS A 340 13.99 0.30 -9.94
C CYS A 340 13.95 0.84 -8.50
N HIS A 341 14.45 2.06 -8.26
CA HIS A 341 14.59 2.66 -6.94
C HIS A 341 13.54 3.76 -6.64
N SER A 342 12.46 3.80 -7.42
CA SER A 342 11.36 4.74 -7.24
C SER A 342 10.02 4.11 -7.62
N THR A 343 8.95 4.89 -7.46
CA THR A 343 7.60 4.51 -7.84
C THR A 343 7.05 5.50 -8.86
N GLY A 344 6.44 5.01 -9.94
CA GLY A 344 5.83 5.87 -10.95
C GLY A 344 6.84 6.53 -11.89
N TYR A 345 8.02 5.94 -12.10
CA TYR A 345 9.04 6.47 -12.99
C TYR A 345 8.55 6.55 -14.45
N LYS A 346 8.81 7.68 -15.10
CA LYS A 346 8.46 7.95 -16.48
C LYS A 346 9.51 8.84 -17.16
N ILE A 347 9.75 8.58 -18.44
CA ILE A 347 10.47 9.50 -19.30
C ILE A 347 9.47 10.52 -19.85
N LEU A 348 9.77 11.80 -19.69
CA LEU A 348 8.93 12.91 -20.17
C LEU A 348 9.26 13.26 -21.62
N SER A 349 10.55 13.28 -21.94
CA SER A 349 11.08 13.53 -23.28
C SER A 349 12.42 12.81 -23.46
N TYR A 350 12.65 12.30 -24.67
CA TYR A 350 13.89 11.64 -25.08
C TYR A 350 14.24 12.07 -26.50
N ASP A 351 15.52 12.36 -26.71
CA ASP A 351 16.11 12.62 -28.01
C ASP A 351 17.29 11.66 -28.16
N GLU A 352 17.23 10.79 -29.16
CA GLU A 352 18.26 9.76 -29.38
C GLU A 352 19.60 10.37 -29.82
N ALA A 353 19.57 11.47 -30.57
CA ALA A 353 20.77 12.19 -30.97
C ALA A 353 21.35 13.02 -29.81
N ASN A 354 20.54 13.32 -28.80
CA ASN A 354 20.97 14.05 -27.61
C ASN A 354 20.44 13.42 -26.29
N PRO A 355 20.94 12.24 -25.88
CA PRO A 355 20.48 11.57 -24.67
C PRO A 355 20.69 12.40 -23.39
N SER A 356 21.65 13.34 -23.40
CA SER A 356 21.93 14.22 -22.26
C SER A 356 20.75 15.11 -21.88
N ALA A 357 19.89 15.45 -22.85
CA ALA A 357 18.70 16.29 -22.65
C ALA A 357 17.48 15.51 -22.13
N THR A 358 17.61 14.20 -21.85
CA THR A 358 16.52 13.35 -21.37
C THR A 358 15.92 13.92 -20.08
N LYS A 359 14.60 14.08 -20.07
CA LYS A 359 13.83 14.52 -18.90
C LYS A 359 13.03 13.37 -18.34
N VAL A 360 13.08 13.21 -17.02
CA VAL A 360 12.45 12.11 -16.31
C VAL A 360 11.66 12.63 -15.12
N ALA A 361 10.71 11.84 -14.64
CA ALA A 361 9.98 12.11 -13.41
C ALA A 361 9.58 10.81 -12.73
N TRP A 362 9.27 10.89 -11.44
CA TRP A 362 8.71 9.80 -10.64
C TRP A 362 7.68 10.36 -9.67
N ALA A 363 6.80 9.49 -9.15
CA ALA A 363 5.75 9.88 -8.22
C ALA A 363 6.22 9.87 -6.76
N GLU A 364 7.09 8.94 -6.40
CA GLU A 364 7.61 8.76 -5.05
C GLU A 364 9.02 8.14 -5.11
N LEU A 365 9.93 8.59 -4.26
CA LEU A 365 11.23 7.93 -4.06
C LEU A 365 11.03 6.61 -3.32
N ASN A 366 11.89 5.63 -3.59
CA ASN A 366 11.80 4.27 -3.07
C ASN A 366 10.69 3.41 -3.71
N VAL A 367 10.72 2.12 -3.40
CA VAL A 367 9.73 1.15 -3.85
C VAL A 367 8.52 1.22 -2.92
N GLY A 368 7.56 2.06 -3.30
CA GLY A 368 6.33 2.37 -2.58
C GLY A 368 5.23 1.33 -2.81
N CYS A 369 4.08 1.53 -2.14
CA CYS A 369 2.91 0.67 -2.26
C CYS A 369 2.49 0.49 -3.73
N GLU A 370 2.48 1.58 -4.48
CA GLU A 370 1.98 1.63 -5.86
C GLU A 370 2.97 1.05 -6.88
N ALA A 371 4.19 0.70 -6.49
CA ALA A 371 5.09 -0.09 -7.34
C ALA A 371 4.53 -1.51 -7.52
N CYS A 372 3.96 -2.12 -6.47
CA CYS A 372 3.36 -3.45 -6.54
C CYS A 372 1.85 -3.44 -6.76
N HIS A 373 1.15 -2.38 -6.31
CA HIS A 373 -0.31 -2.25 -6.37
C HIS A 373 -0.83 -1.35 -7.50
N GLY A 374 0.08 -0.70 -8.23
CA GLY A 374 -0.26 0.24 -9.28
C GLY A 374 -0.86 1.55 -8.74
N PRO A 375 -1.19 2.49 -9.64
CA PRO A 375 -1.72 3.79 -9.25
C PRO A 375 -3.08 3.68 -8.56
N GLY A 376 -3.16 4.22 -7.34
CA GLY A 376 -4.26 4.06 -6.42
C GLY A 376 -5.27 5.20 -6.39
N SER A 377 -5.17 6.22 -7.26
CA SER A 377 -6.07 7.38 -7.20
C SER A 377 -7.55 7.02 -7.24
N ALA A 378 -7.93 6.04 -8.08
CA ALA A 378 -9.31 5.55 -8.14
C ALA A 378 -9.71 4.89 -6.82
N HIS A 379 -8.90 3.93 -6.34
CA HIS A 379 -9.17 3.22 -5.10
C HIS A 379 -9.28 4.14 -3.89
N VAL A 380 -8.43 5.16 -3.81
CA VAL A 380 -8.47 6.14 -2.73
C VAL A 380 -9.79 6.91 -2.66
N VAL A 381 -10.45 7.11 -3.80
CA VAL A 381 -11.73 7.81 -3.86
C VAL A 381 -12.90 6.86 -3.62
N THR A 382 -12.84 5.67 -4.23
CA THR A 382 -13.97 4.73 -4.25
C THR A 382 -13.97 3.75 -3.06
N ALA A 383 -12.81 3.57 -2.42
CA ALA A 383 -12.50 2.50 -1.47
C ALA A 383 -12.75 1.08 -2.02
N ASN A 384 -12.93 0.92 -3.33
CA ASN A 384 -13.26 -0.35 -3.95
C ASN A 384 -11.99 -1.16 -4.22
N LYS A 385 -11.96 -2.42 -3.79
CA LYS A 385 -10.84 -3.34 -4.03
C LYS A 385 -10.59 -3.61 -5.52
N ALA A 386 -11.58 -3.42 -6.40
CA ALA A 386 -11.43 -3.56 -7.84
C ALA A 386 -10.66 -2.40 -8.49
N ASP A 387 -10.54 -1.26 -7.80
CA ASP A 387 -9.86 -0.07 -8.31
C ASP A 387 -8.36 -0.02 -7.96
N ILE A 388 -7.83 -1.07 -7.32
CA ILE A 388 -6.41 -1.25 -7.03
C ILE A 388 -5.98 -2.66 -7.42
N PHE A 389 -4.77 -2.80 -7.94
CA PHE A 389 -4.25 -4.13 -8.24
C PHE A 389 -3.90 -4.87 -6.95
N ASN A 390 -4.27 -6.15 -6.88
CA ASN A 390 -3.96 -7.01 -5.74
C ASN A 390 -3.10 -8.19 -6.21
N PRO A 391 -1.78 -8.18 -5.95
CA PRO A 391 -0.88 -9.26 -6.36
C PRO A 391 -1.34 -10.65 -5.93
N ALA A 392 -1.95 -10.78 -4.74
CA ALA A 392 -2.41 -12.08 -4.23
C ALA A 392 -3.54 -12.73 -5.06
N LYS A 393 -4.18 -11.96 -5.96
CA LYS A 393 -5.21 -12.45 -6.88
C LYS A 393 -4.69 -12.68 -8.31
N ALA A 394 -3.46 -12.28 -8.59
CA ALA A 394 -2.86 -12.42 -9.90
C ALA A 394 -2.32 -13.84 -10.11
N SER A 395 -2.13 -14.23 -11.36
CA SER A 395 -1.47 -15.49 -11.73
C SER A 395 -0.04 -15.56 -11.16
N LYS A 396 0.52 -16.76 -11.09
CA LYS A 396 1.91 -16.99 -10.65
C LYS A 396 2.90 -16.13 -11.43
N GLN A 397 2.70 -16.08 -12.75
CA GLN A 397 3.54 -15.37 -13.71
C GLN A 397 3.43 -13.85 -13.52
N GLU A 398 2.23 -13.31 -13.31
CA GLU A 398 2.05 -11.89 -12.97
C GLU A 398 2.71 -11.57 -11.63
N GLN A 399 2.50 -12.40 -10.60
CA GLN A 399 3.11 -12.18 -9.28
C GLN A 399 4.65 -12.16 -9.35
N ALA A 400 5.26 -13.09 -10.08
CA ALA A 400 6.70 -13.14 -10.25
C ALA A 400 7.22 -11.93 -11.05
N ARG A 401 6.53 -11.53 -12.13
CA ARG A 401 6.90 -10.37 -12.96
C ARG A 401 6.90 -9.06 -12.18
N ILE A 402 6.03 -8.88 -11.18
CA ILE A 402 6.05 -7.67 -10.33
C ILE A 402 7.41 -7.50 -9.65
N CYS A 403 7.97 -8.59 -9.12
CA CYS A 403 9.30 -8.56 -8.50
C CYS A 403 10.40 -8.50 -9.56
N GLY A 404 10.21 -9.23 -10.66
CA GLY A 404 11.16 -9.31 -11.77
C GLY A 404 11.36 -8.01 -12.52
N TYR A 405 10.47 -7.03 -12.40
CA TYR A 405 10.71 -5.70 -13.00
C TYR A 405 11.99 -5.04 -12.47
N CYS A 406 12.33 -5.28 -11.18
CA CYS A 406 13.53 -4.71 -10.55
C CYS A 406 14.60 -5.75 -10.20
N HIS A 407 14.20 -6.98 -9.85
CA HIS A 407 15.12 -8.05 -9.42
C HIS A 407 15.70 -8.82 -10.61
N ILE A 408 16.23 -8.05 -11.56
CA ILE A 408 16.68 -8.53 -12.86
C ILE A 408 17.93 -7.75 -13.31
N ARG A 409 18.72 -8.39 -14.18
CA ARG A 409 19.72 -7.71 -15.02
C ARG A 409 19.39 -7.88 -16.49
N LEU A 410 19.67 -6.83 -17.23
CA LEU A 410 19.43 -6.67 -18.66
C LEU A 410 20.30 -5.54 -19.20
N GLU A 411 20.33 -5.43 -20.52
CA GLU A 411 20.92 -4.31 -21.22
C GLU A 411 19.88 -3.74 -22.18
N ASN A 412 19.74 -2.42 -22.16
CA ASN A 412 18.74 -1.69 -22.91
C ASN A 412 19.42 -0.64 -23.79
N ASP A 413 19.25 -0.81 -25.09
CA ASP A 413 19.77 0.09 -26.11
C ASP A 413 18.73 1.05 -26.67
N LYS A 414 17.43 0.80 -26.43
CA LYS A 414 16.35 1.70 -26.86
C LYS A 414 16.48 3.09 -26.24
N TYR A 415 16.77 3.12 -24.95
CA TYR A 415 17.01 4.35 -24.21
C TYR A 415 18.44 4.34 -23.72
N LYS A 416 19.19 5.39 -24.04
CA LYS A 416 20.55 5.58 -23.52
C LYS A 416 20.53 6.39 -22.23
N SER A 417 21.56 6.21 -21.40
CA SER A 417 21.84 7.09 -20.28
C SER A 417 22.14 8.50 -20.81
N ARG A 418 22.14 9.51 -19.93
CA ARG A 418 22.57 10.87 -20.31
C ARG A 418 24.03 10.95 -20.77
N GLN A 419 24.83 9.94 -20.46
CA GLN A 419 26.21 9.77 -20.94
C GLN A 419 26.28 8.96 -22.25
N GLY A 420 25.14 8.67 -22.89
CA GLY A 420 25.06 7.95 -24.16
C GLY A 420 25.37 6.45 -24.05
N LYS A 421 25.34 5.87 -22.84
CA LYS A 421 25.63 4.45 -22.62
C LYS A 421 24.35 3.61 -22.61
N PRO A 422 24.42 2.30 -22.92
CA PRO A 422 23.33 1.38 -22.66
C PRO A 422 22.89 1.45 -21.20
N ARG A 423 21.60 1.21 -20.97
CA ARG A 423 20.98 1.25 -19.65
C ARG A 423 20.88 -0.16 -19.06
N GLU A 424 21.05 -0.28 -17.75
CA GLU A 424 20.80 -1.54 -17.00
C GLU A 424 19.36 -1.60 -16.47
N ASP A 425 18.50 -0.68 -16.92
CA ASP A 425 17.09 -0.58 -16.61
C ASP A 425 16.26 -0.32 -17.87
N PHE A 426 14.95 -0.51 -17.76
CA PHE A 426 14.04 -0.45 -18.91
C PHE A 426 12.73 0.26 -18.49
N PRO A 427 12.53 1.50 -18.98
CA PRO A 427 11.33 2.27 -18.66
C PRO A 427 10.11 1.74 -19.42
N ALA A 428 8.93 2.27 -19.12
CA ALA A 428 7.74 2.00 -19.93
C ALA A 428 7.93 2.50 -21.39
N PRO A 429 7.40 1.78 -22.39
CA PRO A 429 7.60 2.05 -23.82
C PRO A 429 7.03 3.36 -24.31
N THR A 430 6.02 3.88 -23.62
CA THR A 430 5.38 5.13 -24.00
C THR A 430 5.88 6.27 -23.11
N LEU A 431 6.33 7.37 -23.73
CA LEU A 431 6.64 8.60 -23.01
C LEU A 431 5.47 9.05 -22.14
N ASN A 432 5.80 9.69 -21.02
CA ASN A 432 4.87 10.14 -19.98
C ASN A 432 4.07 9.03 -19.28
N THR A 433 4.38 7.76 -19.54
CA THR A 433 3.80 6.62 -18.83
C THR A 433 4.83 5.96 -17.91
N SER A 434 4.32 5.24 -16.90
CA SER A 434 5.11 4.43 -15.97
C SER A 434 4.61 3.00 -16.04
N TRP A 435 5.50 2.05 -15.79
CA TRP A 435 5.17 0.64 -15.66
C TRP A 435 4.05 0.42 -14.62
N LYS A 436 3.28 -0.65 -14.83
CA LYS A 436 2.21 -1.10 -13.94
C LYS A 436 2.42 -2.56 -13.58
N PRO A 437 1.99 -3.00 -12.39
CA PRO A 437 2.15 -4.39 -11.95
C PRO A 437 1.39 -5.43 -12.79
N TRP A 438 0.48 -5.00 -13.65
CA TRP A 438 -0.24 -5.85 -14.59
C TRP A 438 0.37 -5.83 -16.00
N ASP A 439 1.42 -5.04 -16.24
CA ASP A 439 2.08 -4.98 -17.54
C ASP A 439 2.94 -6.23 -17.75
N ASP A 440 2.96 -6.72 -18.99
CA ASP A 440 3.86 -7.78 -19.42
C ASP A 440 5.16 -7.17 -19.97
N TRP A 441 6.01 -6.72 -19.05
CA TRP A 441 7.24 -6.02 -19.39
C TRP A 441 8.28 -6.91 -20.08
N THR A 442 8.12 -8.25 -20.03
CA THR A 442 9.04 -9.19 -20.72
C THR A 442 8.87 -9.16 -22.24
N LYS A 443 7.88 -8.41 -22.75
CA LYS A 443 7.59 -8.26 -24.18
C LYS A 443 7.93 -6.86 -24.69
N TRP A 444 8.55 -6.02 -23.86
CA TRP A 444 8.91 -4.68 -24.25
C TRP A 444 10.25 -4.67 -24.95
N TYR A 445 10.32 -3.98 -26.09
CA TYR A 445 11.54 -3.78 -26.87
C TYR A 445 12.25 -5.09 -27.24
N PRO A 446 11.56 -6.06 -27.87
CA PRO A 446 12.14 -7.38 -28.14
C PRO A 446 13.42 -7.32 -29.00
N GLU A 447 13.65 -6.24 -29.74
CA GLU A 447 14.83 -6.05 -30.58
C GLU A 447 15.92 -5.18 -29.91
N GLU A 448 15.57 -4.38 -28.90
CA GLU A 448 16.46 -3.35 -28.33
C GLU A 448 16.78 -3.56 -26.85
N VAL A 449 16.18 -4.58 -26.21
CA VAL A 449 16.47 -4.97 -24.84
C VAL A 449 16.77 -6.46 -24.79
N ILE A 450 17.90 -6.77 -24.17
CA ILE A 450 18.38 -8.14 -23.94
C ILE A 450 18.11 -8.49 -22.48
N ILE A 451 17.28 -9.51 -22.26
CA ILE A 451 16.91 -10.00 -20.92
C ILE A 451 17.27 -11.48 -20.79
N PRO A 452 18.52 -11.80 -20.40
CA PRO A 452 19.00 -13.18 -20.34
C PRO A 452 18.15 -14.10 -19.46
N GLY A 453 17.80 -15.27 -19.97
CA GLY A 453 16.99 -16.28 -19.29
C GLY A 453 15.50 -15.96 -19.20
N VAL A 454 15.03 -14.84 -19.77
CA VAL A 454 13.61 -14.46 -19.80
C VAL A 454 13.07 -14.46 -21.22
N GLN A 455 13.78 -13.82 -22.14
CA GLN A 455 13.45 -13.85 -23.57
C GLN A 455 13.85 -15.18 -24.19
N PRO A 456 13.01 -15.79 -25.05
CA PRO A 456 13.33 -17.04 -25.74
C PRO A 456 14.64 -16.97 -26.56
N GLU A 457 14.89 -15.82 -27.18
CA GLU A 457 16.08 -15.50 -27.98
C GLU A 457 17.35 -15.27 -27.14
N ASP A 458 17.19 -15.06 -25.84
CA ASP A 458 18.28 -14.75 -24.90
C ASP A 458 18.41 -15.85 -23.82
N PRO A 459 18.86 -17.07 -24.16
CA PRO A 459 18.99 -18.14 -23.18
C PRO A 459 20.09 -17.81 -22.15
N ALA A 460 19.88 -18.21 -20.88
CA ALA A 460 20.83 -17.98 -19.80
C ALA A 460 22.25 -18.56 -20.05
N SER A 461 22.36 -19.53 -20.96
CA SER A 461 23.63 -20.16 -21.37
C SER A 461 24.39 -19.39 -22.45
N ALA A 462 23.79 -18.39 -23.09
CA ALA A 462 24.43 -17.66 -24.17
C ALA A 462 25.63 -16.84 -23.67
N PRO A 463 26.68 -16.69 -24.49
CA PRO A 463 27.75 -15.75 -24.21
C PRO A 463 27.26 -14.33 -24.46
N TYR A 464 27.28 -13.50 -23.42
CA TYR A 464 26.98 -12.07 -23.51
C TYR A 464 28.25 -11.22 -23.35
N THR A 465 28.16 -9.95 -23.74
CA THR A 465 29.22 -8.95 -23.60
C THR A 465 28.83 -7.89 -22.56
N GLY A 466 29.69 -6.88 -22.34
CA GLY A 466 29.34 -5.74 -21.48
C GLY A 466 29.02 -6.12 -20.02
N ASP A 467 28.01 -5.47 -19.42
CA ASP A 467 27.56 -5.79 -18.05
C ASP A 467 26.86 -7.16 -17.97
N LEU A 468 26.41 -7.72 -19.09
CA LEU A 468 25.83 -9.06 -19.15
C LEU A 468 26.87 -10.18 -19.28
N GLN A 469 28.14 -9.86 -19.52
CA GLN A 469 29.20 -10.86 -19.58
C GLN A 469 29.28 -11.66 -18.27
N ASN A 470 29.33 -13.00 -18.38
CA ASN A 470 29.39 -13.93 -17.24
C ASN A 470 28.26 -13.73 -16.23
N LEU A 471 27.06 -13.37 -16.71
CA LEU A 471 25.88 -13.16 -15.88
C LEU A 471 25.44 -14.43 -15.14
N PHE A 472 25.48 -15.57 -15.82
CA PHE A 472 25.24 -16.89 -15.23
C PHE A 472 26.49 -17.75 -15.23
N ILE A 473 26.53 -18.75 -14.35
CA ILE A 473 27.56 -19.79 -14.34
C ILE A 473 27.21 -20.80 -15.43
N VAL A 474 28.09 -20.97 -16.41
CA VAL A 474 27.91 -21.84 -17.59
C VAL A 474 29.01 -22.90 -17.64
N ASP A 475 29.18 -23.66 -16.56
CA ASP A 475 30.11 -24.80 -16.51
C ASP A 475 29.38 -26.12 -16.83
N ASP A 476 30.13 -27.22 -16.94
CA ASP A 476 29.60 -28.54 -17.24
C ASP A 476 28.48 -28.96 -16.27
N LYS A 477 28.56 -28.55 -14.99
CA LYS A 477 27.53 -28.86 -13.99
C LYS A 477 26.22 -28.11 -14.24
N SER A 478 26.29 -26.87 -14.72
CA SER A 478 25.12 -26.07 -15.09
C SER A 478 24.51 -26.55 -16.40
N VAL A 479 25.35 -26.82 -17.41
CA VAL A 479 24.93 -27.38 -18.71
C VAL A 479 24.25 -28.73 -18.53
N THR A 480 24.88 -29.67 -17.82
CA THR A 480 24.31 -31.01 -17.53
C THR A 480 22.96 -30.92 -16.82
N ALA A 481 22.79 -29.93 -15.94
CA ALA A 481 21.55 -29.77 -15.20
C ALA A 481 20.47 -28.98 -15.94
N GLY A 482 20.83 -28.27 -17.02
CA GLY A 482 19.95 -27.30 -17.69
C GLY A 482 19.50 -26.15 -16.78
N VAL A 483 20.29 -25.82 -15.74
CA VAL A 483 20.00 -24.77 -14.76
C VAL A 483 21.26 -23.98 -14.51
N TYR A 484 21.17 -22.65 -14.67
CA TYR A 484 22.31 -21.74 -14.65
C TYR A 484 22.17 -20.78 -13.46
N GLU A 485 23.00 -20.99 -12.44
CA GLU A 485 23.02 -20.14 -11.25
C GLU A 485 23.57 -18.74 -11.55
N GLU A 486 23.07 -17.76 -10.83
CA GLU A 486 23.44 -16.37 -10.96
C GLU A 486 24.89 -16.15 -10.52
N ASN A 487 25.71 -15.54 -11.36
CA ASN A 487 27.11 -15.22 -11.05
C ASN A 487 27.31 -13.73 -10.70
N LYS A 488 26.33 -12.87 -10.99
CA LYS A 488 26.28 -11.48 -10.53
C LYS A 488 25.09 -11.25 -9.59
N HIS A 489 25.01 -10.04 -9.03
CA HIS A 489 23.90 -9.63 -8.18
C HIS A 489 22.69 -9.15 -9.01
N HIS A 490 21.51 -9.05 -8.38
CA HIS A 490 20.23 -8.58 -8.99
C HIS A 490 19.61 -9.52 -10.03
N GLN A 491 19.77 -10.83 -9.91
CA GLN A 491 19.23 -11.80 -10.87
C GLN A 491 18.20 -12.75 -10.24
N GLN A 492 17.63 -12.39 -9.10
CA GLN A 492 16.78 -13.31 -8.33
C GLN A 492 15.56 -13.78 -9.12
N TYR A 493 14.99 -12.92 -9.98
CA TYR A 493 13.90 -13.33 -10.86
C TYR A 493 14.36 -14.35 -11.90
N GLN A 494 15.46 -14.05 -12.61
CA GLN A 494 15.99 -14.92 -13.67
C GLN A 494 16.42 -16.29 -13.14
N GLY A 495 16.98 -16.36 -11.93
CA GLY A 495 17.25 -17.64 -11.27
C GLY A 495 15.97 -18.34 -10.81
N PHE A 496 15.02 -17.61 -10.22
CA PHE A 496 13.78 -18.19 -9.71
C PHE A 496 12.93 -18.84 -10.80
N ILE A 497 12.81 -18.23 -11.97
CA ILE A 497 11.99 -18.80 -13.06
C ILE A 497 12.56 -20.09 -13.66
N GLN A 498 13.86 -20.35 -13.48
CA GLN A 498 14.49 -21.63 -13.85
C GLN A 498 14.17 -22.74 -12.83
N SER A 499 13.80 -22.36 -11.59
CA SER A 499 13.64 -23.32 -10.50
C SER A 499 12.42 -24.24 -10.66
N LYS A 500 12.49 -25.44 -10.07
CA LYS A 500 11.33 -26.32 -9.97
C LYS A 500 10.20 -25.71 -9.12
N HIS A 501 10.51 -24.82 -8.18
CA HIS A 501 9.52 -24.07 -7.44
C HIS A 501 8.67 -23.18 -8.34
N TYR A 502 9.28 -22.53 -9.34
CA TYR A 502 8.52 -21.75 -10.31
C TYR A 502 7.83 -22.64 -11.36
N GLN A 503 8.49 -23.70 -11.83
CA GLN A 503 7.95 -24.56 -12.90
C GLN A 503 6.77 -25.44 -12.43
N THR A 504 6.74 -25.86 -11.16
CA THR A 504 5.68 -26.76 -10.68
C THR A 504 4.29 -26.15 -10.76
N THR A 505 3.31 -26.95 -11.18
CA THR A 505 1.87 -26.60 -11.17
C THR A 505 1.16 -27.09 -9.91
N MET A 506 1.81 -27.95 -9.11
CA MET A 506 1.23 -28.52 -7.88
C MET A 506 1.01 -27.47 -6.79
N MET A 507 1.82 -26.42 -6.78
CA MET A 507 1.74 -25.32 -5.82
C MET A 507 1.98 -23.99 -6.52
N ASN A 508 1.27 -22.95 -6.07
CA ASN A 508 1.50 -21.59 -6.54
C ASN A 508 2.63 -20.92 -5.74
N ILE A 509 3.86 -21.39 -5.94
CA ILE A 509 5.05 -20.81 -5.29
C ILE A 509 5.51 -19.58 -6.07
N THR A 510 5.68 -18.47 -5.37
CA THR A 510 6.16 -17.20 -5.91
C THR A 510 7.07 -16.51 -4.89
N CYS A 511 7.65 -15.36 -5.24
CA CYS A 511 8.53 -14.58 -4.37
C CYS A 511 7.86 -14.30 -3.00
N THR A 512 6.56 -13.99 -3.01
CA THR A 512 5.81 -13.68 -1.79
C THR A 512 5.42 -14.90 -0.95
N THR A 513 5.69 -16.12 -1.41
CA THR A 513 5.59 -17.34 -0.59
C THR A 513 6.66 -17.33 0.50
N CYS A 514 7.86 -16.84 0.19
CA CYS A 514 8.99 -16.76 1.12
C CYS A 514 9.17 -15.36 1.70
N HIS A 515 8.94 -14.31 0.90
CA HIS A 515 9.14 -12.91 1.29
C HIS A 515 7.83 -12.20 1.66
N ASN A 516 7.95 -11.17 2.48
CA ASN A 516 6.87 -10.29 2.87
C ASN A 516 7.21 -8.82 2.57
N PRO A 517 6.61 -8.20 1.54
CA PRO A 517 6.86 -6.79 1.25
C PRO A 517 6.17 -5.84 2.22
N HIS A 518 5.26 -6.32 3.07
CA HIS A 518 4.46 -5.49 3.98
C HIS A 518 4.99 -5.40 5.40
N LYS A 519 5.99 -6.19 5.78
CA LYS A 519 6.63 -6.12 7.10
C LYS A 519 7.97 -6.83 7.08
N ARG A 520 8.85 -6.44 8.02
CA ARG A 520 10.13 -7.09 8.25
C ARG A 520 10.10 -7.79 9.60
N ASP A 521 9.98 -9.10 9.62
CA ASP A 521 9.91 -9.90 10.86
C ASP A 521 11.29 -10.07 11.55
N LYS A 522 12.17 -9.06 11.44
CA LYS A 522 13.60 -9.08 11.86
C LYS A 522 14.43 -10.21 11.25
N VAL A 523 13.90 -10.93 10.26
CA VAL A 523 14.63 -11.90 9.44
C VAL A 523 15.25 -11.18 8.24
N ALA A 524 16.46 -11.58 7.85
CA ALA A 524 17.16 -11.02 6.69
C ALA A 524 16.26 -11.03 5.44
N GLY A 525 16.35 -9.97 4.62
CA GLY A 525 15.68 -9.92 3.30
C GLY A 525 14.14 -9.90 3.33
N SER A 526 13.52 -9.47 4.43
CA SER A 526 12.06 -9.46 4.59
C SER A 526 11.43 -10.87 4.42
N LEU A 527 12.15 -11.92 4.82
CA LEU A 527 11.59 -13.27 4.87
C LEU A 527 10.44 -13.37 5.88
N ARG A 528 9.45 -14.21 5.58
CA ARG A 528 8.27 -14.45 6.43
C ARG A 528 8.58 -15.25 7.71
N ALA A 529 9.68 -15.98 7.71
CA ALA A 529 10.19 -16.76 8.83
C ALA A 529 11.68 -17.06 8.58
N LYS A 530 12.35 -17.72 9.54
CA LYS A 530 13.74 -18.18 9.33
C LYS A 530 13.80 -19.17 8.16
N PRO A 531 14.91 -19.24 7.42
CA PRO A 531 15.05 -20.13 6.27
C PRO A 531 14.67 -21.60 6.57
N GLU A 532 15.15 -22.14 7.69
CA GLU A 532 14.84 -23.51 8.14
C GLU A 532 13.32 -23.75 8.29
N ASP A 533 12.62 -22.80 8.91
CA ASP A 533 11.17 -22.87 9.14
C ASP A 533 10.37 -22.67 7.85
N LEU A 534 10.90 -21.89 6.90
CA LEU A 534 10.25 -21.69 5.60
C LEU A 534 10.30 -22.95 4.75
N CYS A 535 11.47 -23.57 4.66
CA CYS A 535 11.65 -24.80 3.88
C CYS A 535 10.84 -25.96 4.47
N ALA A 536 10.82 -26.09 5.81
CA ALA A 536 10.13 -27.17 6.51
C ALA A 536 8.61 -27.19 6.32
N LYS A 537 8.00 -26.08 5.87
CA LYS A 537 6.55 -26.02 5.56
C LYS A 537 6.12 -26.97 4.44
N CYS A 538 7.04 -27.31 3.54
CA CYS A 538 6.78 -28.22 2.42
C CYS A 538 7.76 -29.39 2.38
N HIS A 539 9.01 -29.18 2.81
CA HIS A 539 10.04 -30.20 2.90
C HIS A 539 10.14 -30.74 4.33
N THR A 540 9.10 -31.42 4.80
CA THR A 540 9.06 -32.02 6.13
C THR A 540 10.22 -33.00 6.32
N GLY A 541 10.97 -32.85 7.42
CA GLY A 541 12.15 -33.68 7.71
C GLY A 541 13.44 -33.24 7.00
N ALA A 542 13.42 -32.13 6.25
CA ALA A 542 14.64 -31.55 5.71
C ALA A 542 15.60 -31.10 6.84
N PRO A 543 16.92 -31.25 6.65
CA PRO A 543 17.91 -30.68 7.57
C PRO A 543 17.72 -29.17 7.76
N SER A 544 17.94 -28.66 8.97
CA SER A 544 17.83 -27.22 9.28
C SER A 544 18.82 -26.36 8.49
N ASP A 545 19.91 -26.96 7.99
CA ASP A 545 20.91 -26.30 7.16
C ASP A 545 20.66 -26.44 5.64
N LEU A 546 19.55 -27.05 5.22
CA LEU A 546 19.25 -27.32 3.81
C LEU A 546 19.42 -26.07 2.94
N TRP A 547 18.90 -24.93 3.39
CA TRP A 547 18.97 -23.67 2.67
C TRP A 547 20.40 -23.22 2.37
N LYS A 548 21.39 -23.56 3.20
CA LYS A 548 22.81 -23.24 2.93
C LYS A 548 23.34 -24.04 1.75
N LYS A 549 22.90 -25.29 1.62
CA LYS A 549 23.30 -26.23 0.55
C LYS A 549 22.62 -25.88 -0.77
N ILE A 550 21.31 -25.59 -0.75
CA ILE A 550 20.54 -25.38 -1.99
C ILE A 550 20.50 -23.93 -2.48
N MET A 551 20.97 -22.97 -1.67
CA MET A 551 21.07 -21.56 -2.05
C MET A 551 22.47 -20.98 -1.73
N PRO A 552 23.59 -21.53 -2.22
CA PRO A 552 24.91 -20.95 -1.95
C PRO A 552 25.01 -19.50 -2.46
N GLY A 553 25.87 -18.69 -1.82
CA GLY A 553 26.24 -17.37 -2.28
C GLY A 553 27.10 -17.46 -3.53
N THR A 554 26.51 -17.18 -4.70
CA THR A 554 27.17 -17.29 -6.00
C THR A 554 27.41 -15.93 -6.64
N GLY A 555 26.46 -14.99 -6.50
CA GLY A 555 26.50 -13.68 -7.14
C GLY A 555 27.26 -12.65 -6.32
N LYS A 556 28.45 -12.24 -6.75
CA LYS A 556 29.25 -11.24 -6.02
C LYS A 556 28.62 -9.85 -6.14
N THR A 557 28.49 -9.14 -5.01
CA THR A 557 27.94 -7.78 -4.97
C THR A 557 28.92 -6.73 -4.43
N ALA A 558 29.85 -7.16 -3.59
CA ALA A 558 30.95 -6.42 -2.99
C ALA A 558 31.97 -7.44 -2.48
N GLU A 559 33.13 -7.01 -1.99
CA GLU A 559 34.13 -7.95 -1.50
C GLU A 559 33.59 -8.76 -0.31
N ASN A 560 33.74 -10.08 -0.36
CA ASN A 560 33.17 -11.01 0.63
C ASN A 560 31.65 -10.93 0.85
N LEU A 561 30.92 -10.26 -0.05
CA LEU A 561 29.46 -10.17 -0.03
C LEU A 561 28.86 -10.80 -1.28
N TYR A 562 28.05 -11.84 -1.05
CA TYR A 562 27.44 -12.64 -2.11
C TYR A 562 25.93 -12.76 -1.91
N VAL A 563 25.22 -12.67 -3.02
CA VAL A 563 23.79 -12.95 -3.11
C VAL A 563 23.61 -14.45 -3.30
N ARG A 564 22.71 -15.04 -2.52
CA ARG A 564 22.34 -16.46 -2.65
C ARG A 564 21.55 -16.70 -3.93
N THR A 565 21.86 -17.79 -4.63
CA THR A 565 21.12 -18.22 -5.83
C THR A 565 19.64 -18.48 -5.53
N HIS A 566 18.76 -18.16 -6.48
CA HIS A 566 17.32 -18.44 -6.42
C HIS A 566 16.89 -19.57 -7.38
N THR A 567 17.83 -20.36 -7.90
CA THR A 567 17.54 -21.48 -8.80
C THR A 567 17.02 -22.75 -8.10
N PHE A 568 17.29 -22.92 -6.80
CA PHE A 568 16.86 -24.05 -5.96
C PHE A 568 17.10 -25.43 -6.61
N LYS A 569 18.35 -25.70 -7.00
CA LYS A 569 18.75 -26.94 -7.67
C LYS A 569 18.90 -28.12 -6.70
N LYS A 570 18.35 -29.29 -7.05
CA LYS A 570 18.60 -30.56 -6.32
C LYS A 570 20.04 -31.02 -6.58
N GLY A 571 20.73 -31.49 -5.55
CA GLY A 571 22.15 -31.88 -5.67
C GLY A 571 23.07 -30.67 -5.86
N GLN A 572 22.64 -29.48 -5.45
CA GLN A 572 23.50 -28.30 -5.40
C GLN A 572 24.69 -28.56 -4.48
N ASP A 573 25.89 -28.49 -5.05
CA ASP A 573 27.16 -28.77 -4.37
C ASP A 573 28.17 -27.62 -4.50
N ARG A 574 27.76 -26.49 -5.09
CA ARG A 574 28.61 -25.31 -5.19
C ARG A 574 28.92 -24.75 -3.80
N LEU A 575 30.21 -24.43 -3.59
CA LEU A 575 30.68 -23.79 -2.38
C LEU A 575 30.03 -22.42 -2.19
N ASP A 576 29.64 -22.12 -0.95
CA ASP A 576 29.16 -20.80 -0.55
C ASP A 576 30.36 -19.83 -0.55
N LYS A 577 30.43 -18.91 -1.51
CA LYS A 577 31.63 -18.08 -1.78
C LYS A 577 31.84 -16.96 -0.75
N GLY A 578 30.90 -16.72 0.15
CA GLY A 578 31.08 -15.74 1.21
C GLY A 578 29.82 -15.48 2.01
N MET A 579 29.83 -14.38 2.76
CA MET A 579 28.73 -14.09 3.68
C MET A 579 27.45 -13.76 2.91
N SER A 580 26.49 -14.67 3.01
CA SER A 580 25.09 -14.33 2.82
C SER A 580 24.56 -13.67 4.08
N VAL A 581 23.68 -12.70 3.93
CA VAL A 581 23.44 -11.68 4.97
C VAL A 581 22.49 -12.10 6.11
N TYR A 582 22.42 -13.39 6.40
CA TYR A 582 21.70 -13.90 7.56
C TYR A 582 22.57 -13.72 8.81
N GLY A 583 22.08 -12.94 9.79
CA GLY A 583 22.74 -12.77 11.09
C GLY A 583 23.56 -11.50 11.30
N LEU A 584 23.62 -10.57 10.34
CA LEU A 584 24.27 -9.27 10.59
C LEU A 584 23.49 -8.42 11.60
N PRO A 585 24.17 -7.61 12.45
CA PRO A 585 23.54 -6.59 13.26
C PRO A 585 22.71 -5.60 12.42
N GLU A 586 21.76 -4.93 13.07
CA GLU A 586 21.05 -3.82 12.43
C GLU A 586 22.02 -2.66 12.14
N PRO A 587 21.83 -1.96 11.01
CA PRO A 587 22.68 -0.84 10.63
C PRO A 587 22.56 0.31 11.65
N ILE A 588 23.69 0.93 11.96
CA ILE A 588 23.75 2.14 12.78
C ILE A 588 23.93 3.33 11.86
N TYR A 589 22.99 4.27 11.88
CA TYR A 589 23.04 5.51 11.11
C TYR A 589 23.73 6.62 11.91
N PHE A 590 24.52 7.45 11.23
CA PHE A 590 25.39 8.45 11.88
C PHE A 590 24.60 9.49 12.69
N PHE A 591 23.57 10.08 12.09
CA PHE A 591 22.77 11.15 12.69
C PHE A 591 21.58 10.65 13.55
N GLY A 592 21.60 9.40 14.03
CA GLY A 592 20.44 8.78 14.72
C GLY A 592 19.92 9.61 15.92
N LYS A 593 18.63 9.65 16.27
CA LYS A 593 17.47 8.75 16.05
C LYS A 593 16.17 9.51 15.71
N ARG A 594 15.18 8.80 15.16
CA ARG A 594 13.75 9.02 15.49
C ARG A 594 13.36 8.16 16.68
#